data_AF-A0A1J0WLA7-F1
#
_entry.id   AF-A0A1J0WLA7-F1
#
_cell.length_a   1.000
_cell.length_b   1.000
_cell.length_c   1.000
_cell.angle_alpha   90.00
_cell.angle_beta   90.00
_cell.angle_gamma   90.00
#
_symmetry.space_group_name_H-M   'P 1'
#
loop_
_entity.id
_entity.type
_entity.pdbx_description
1 polymer ?
#
loop_
_entity_poly.entity_id
_entity_poly.type
_entity_poly.pdbx_seq_one_letter_code
_entity_poly.pdbx_strand_id
1 'polypeptide(L)'
;MRNKIELKFPPDALFMNPWVDPGFSVLARPEFVWRPMPRTIIEGFPASAHEEMNRKITSFLGVVKKQKVFRKALEFSAVPAVLEKASFRKSYVMASDRLLLSGAAGTRLINRYRWENEDTEFDVDMTLDAYLANCREQNRSRQLPLHSGGLSPDIPFAVECRNTFNFYHFLTEALPQLTLLDGLDFRGNIYFHFPNAEEKHRPFTEAFVETLFPEFAGRVFFERAPKDYERVITAYDFLGGHAQLPEAMLEGIASFAPATVQQEEDILHTRFNANLAMNSVSTMLLKLRSRALAAIEGQEFPHLPKRFFVGRDSRQSRDRHMAGEDQLFEHLSLFDFEYVVFENLHPIEQIALMANAEMMISYHGAGFANMLFANPQAHVIEIGTLQTAQFRWGDFWPLANAAQCRYISFFADFNSEDPLIEPHFAKDSIVPVAISEPAVAQIMAFVVSVLGHVPELNSVNALGRLSRELLQAGSADRAVAVLERHGPLVTEDVELCLLKADCHKDLDEPKSELVALDKAFKADPSRWQTLVRIIWCANRCERPQVIRWAVSRLRSDFPERHAAFVKNHEWVRYIA
;
A
#
# COMPACT_ATOMS: atom_id res chain seq x y z
N MET A 1 -35.07 13.09 -9.22
CA MET A 1 -34.88 13.40 -7.78
C MET A 1 -34.35 12.23 -6.94
N ARG A 2 -34.69 10.95 -7.23
CA ARG A 2 -34.25 9.77 -6.42
C ARG A 2 -32.73 9.51 -6.29
N ASN A 3 -31.88 10.11 -7.14
CA ASN A 3 -30.42 9.89 -7.14
C ASN A 3 -29.60 10.87 -6.28
N LYS A 4 -30.23 11.88 -5.68
CA LYS A 4 -29.51 12.89 -4.88
C LYS A 4 -29.46 12.42 -3.42
N ILE A 5 -28.25 12.32 -2.88
CA ILE A 5 -28.00 12.23 -1.44
C ILE A 5 -27.79 13.67 -0.98
N GLU A 6 -28.55 14.11 0.01
CA GLU A 6 -28.43 15.45 0.60
C GLU A 6 -27.51 15.36 1.81
N LEU A 7 -26.26 15.82 1.67
CA LEU A 7 -25.25 15.74 2.74
C LEU A 7 -25.19 17.00 3.62
N LYS A 8 -26.20 17.88 3.52
CA LYS A 8 -26.26 19.12 4.32
C LYS A 8 -26.90 18.95 5.70
N PHE A 9 -27.46 17.78 5.99
CA PHE A 9 -28.00 17.50 7.31
C PHE A 9 -26.87 17.22 8.34
N PRO A 10 -27.14 17.36 9.64
CA PRO A 10 -26.24 16.93 10.70
C PRO A 10 -25.86 15.43 10.59
N PRO A 11 -24.65 15.04 11.02
CA PRO A 11 -24.17 13.66 10.90
C PRO A 11 -25.08 12.60 11.54
N ASP A 12 -25.74 12.93 12.66
CA ASP A 12 -26.66 12.04 13.40
C ASP A 12 -27.98 11.76 12.67
N ALA A 13 -28.37 12.62 11.74
CA ALA A 13 -29.50 12.40 10.84
C ALA A 13 -29.09 11.65 9.56
N LEU A 14 -27.80 11.71 9.19
CA LEU A 14 -27.29 11.15 7.93
C LEU A 14 -26.70 9.76 8.07
N PHE A 15 -25.82 9.56 9.05
CA PHE A 15 -25.02 8.36 9.16
C PHE A 15 -25.69 7.36 10.10
N MET A 16 -25.69 6.11 9.66
CA MET A 16 -26.14 4.99 10.46
C MET A 16 -25.09 4.66 11.52
N ASN A 17 -25.53 4.48 12.77
CA ASN A 17 -24.76 3.76 13.79
C ASN A 17 -25.20 2.28 13.82
N PRO A 18 -24.40 1.33 13.28
CA PRO A 18 -24.81 -0.08 13.15
C PRO A 18 -25.12 -0.82 14.46
N TRP A 19 -24.72 -0.28 15.62
CA TRP A 19 -24.98 -0.86 16.95
C TRP A 19 -26.32 -0.42 17.55
N VAL A 20 -26.94 0.63 17.01
CA VAL A 20 -28.05 1.34 17.65
C VAL A 20 -29.22 1.50 16.71
N ASP A 21 -28.96 1.95 15.48
CA ASP A 21 -29.99 2.25 14.51
C ASP A 21 -30.61 0.96 13.94
N PRO A 22 -31.93 0.93 13.69
CA PRO A 22 -32.60 -0.24 13.13
C PRO A 22 -32.25 -0.45 11.65
N GLY A 23 -32.42 -1.69 11.20
CA GLY A 23 -32.24 -2.07 9.80
C GLY A 23 -30.81 -2.48 9.43
N PHE A 24 -29.95 -2.72 10.41
CA PHE A 24 -28.65 -3.35 10.24
C PHE A 24 -28.50 -4.56 11.17
N SER A 25 -27.99 -5.67 10.66
CA SER A 25 -27.53 -6.81 11.46
C SER A 25 -26.47 -7.60 10.71
N VAL A 26 -25.56 -8.27 11.39
CA VAL A 26 -24.57 -9.18 10.77
C VAL A 26 -25.08 -10.62 10.77
N LEU A 27 -24.69 -11.41 9.77
CA LEU A 27 -25.03 -12.85 9.74
C LEU A 27 -24.14 -13.68 10.66
N ALA A 28 -22.92 -13.21 10.92
CA ALA A 28 -21.98 -13.86 11.82
C ALA A 28 -21.19 -12.79 12.59
N ARG A 29 -20.79 -13.14 13.81
CA ARG A 29 -19.86 -12.29 14.56
C ARG A 29 -18.48 -12.38 13.91
N PRO A 30 -17.77 -11.26 13.74
CA PRO A 30 -16.39 -11.32 13.27
C PRO A 30 -15.52 -12.06 14.29
N GLU A 31 -14.64 -12.94 13.82
CA GLU A 31 -13.64 -13.60 14.68
C GLU A 31 -12.66 -12.60 15.29
N PHE A 32 -12.35 -11.54 14.54
CA PHE A 32 -11.54 -10.40 14.96
C PHE A 32 -12.02 -9.15 14.20
N VAL A 33 -11.79 -7.96 14.74
CA VAL A 33 -12.04 -6.70 14.02
C VAL A 33 -10.82 -6.31 13.19
N TRP A 34 -9.65 -6.37 13.82
CA TRP A 34 -8.37 -6.19 13.16
C TRP A 34 -7.30 -7.08 13.80
N ARG A 35 -6.19 -7.31 13.08
CA ARG A 35 -4.98 -7.95 13.61
C ARG A 35 -3.73 -7.46 12.88
N PRO A 36 -2.54 -7.49 13.49
CA PRO A 36 -1.31 -7.14 12.79
C PRO A 36 -0.92 -8.24 11.79
N MET A 37 -0.40 -7.85 10.64
CA MET A 37 0.17 -8.74 9.62
C MET A 37 1.56 -8.27 9.18
N PRO A 38 2.38 -9.12 8.54
CA PRO A 38 3.66 -8.70 7.98
C PRO A 38 3.48 -7.53 7.00
N ARG A 39 4.35 -6.53 7.11
CA ARG A 39 4.44 -5.44 6.14
C ARG A 39 5.45 -5.81 5.07
N THR A 40 5.12 -5.57 3.81
CA THR A 40 6.08 -5.73 2.72
C THR A 40 7.02 -4.53 2.59
N ILE A 41 7.95 -4.61 1.65
CA ILE A 41 8.83 -3.52 1.24
C ILE A 41 8.07 -2.60 0.28
N ILE A 42 7.91 -1.35 0.71
CA ILE A 42 7.33 -0.29 -0.09
C ILE A 42 8.26 0.92 0.00
N GLU A 43 8.96 1.22 -1.09
CA GLU A 43 9.98 2.28 -1.10
C GLU A 43 9.86 3.14 -2.36
N GLY A 44 10.27 4.40 -2.22
CA GLY A 44 10.21 5.39 -3.29
C GLY A 44 11.57 6.06 -3.48
N PHE A 45 11.92 6.40 -4.72
CA PHE A 45 13.19 7.03 -5.07
C PHE A 45 12.97 8.24 -5.98
N PRO A 46 13.70 9.35 -5.77
CA PRO A 46 13.71 10.47 -6.70
C PRO A 46 14.48 10.09 -7.99
N ALA A 47 13.88 10.39 -9.14
CA ALA A 47 14.43 10.12 -10.47
C ALA A 47 14.15 11.27 -11.45
N SER A 48 14.09 12.50 -10.95
CA SER A 48 13.90 13.70 -11.78
C SER A 48 15.23 14.17 -12.38
N ALA A 49 15.17 14.77 -13.58
CA ALA A 49 16.29 15.48 -14.19
C ALA A 49 16.71 16.73 -13.39
N HIS A 50 15.83 17.24 -12.52
CA HIS A 50 16.00 18.49 -11.80
C HIS A 50 16.30 18.27 -10.32
N GLU A 51 17.41 18.84 -9.84
CA GLU A 51 17.82 18.71 -8.43
C GLU A 51 16.77 19.27 -7.46
N GLU A 52 16.10 20.38 -7.81
CA GLU A 52 15.04 20.96 -6.99
C GLU A 52 13.90 19.97 -6.77
N MET A 53 13.44 19.31 -7.84
CA MET A 53 12.38 18.32 -7.77
C MET A 53 12.83 17.09 -6.98
N ASN A 54 14.07 16.62 -7.18
CA ASN A 54 14.64 15.54 -6.37
C ASN A 54 14.67 15.87 -4.87
N ARG A 55 14.95 17.12 -4.49
CA ARG A 55 14.85 17.59 -3.09
C ARG A 55 13.42 17.57 -2.56
N LYS A 56 12.44 18.02 -3.36
CA LYS A 56 11.00 17.97 -2.99
C LYS A 56 10.54 16.54 -2.76
N ILE A 57 10.84 15.65 -3.71
CA ILE A 57 10.51 14.22 -3.62
C ILE A 57 11.18 13.60 -2.39
N THR A 58 12.49 13.79 -2.19
CA THR A 58 13.21 13.25 -1.03
C THR A 58 12.62 13.71 0.30
N SER A 59 12.29 15.01 0.40
CA SER A 59 11.64 15.58 1.58
C SER A 59 10.29 14.92 1.86
N PHE A 60 9.44 14.80 0.83
CA PHE A 60 8.14 14.14 0.94
C PHE A 60 8.26 12.68 1.39
N LEU A 61 9.15 11.90 0.77
CA LEU A 61 9.37 10.50 1.12
C LEU A 61 9.87 10.34 2.56
N GLY A 62 10.76 11.23 3.02
CA GLY A 62 11.21 11.27 4.41
C GLY A 62 10.07 11.53 5.40
N VAL A 63 9.14 12.43 5.06
CA VAL A 63 7.93 12.69 5.85
C VAL A 63 7.01 11.46 5.88
N VAL A 64 6.75 10.83 4.73
CA VAL A 64 5.93 9.61 4.64
C VAL A 64 6.52 8.50 5.53
N LYS A 65 7.82 8.22 5.40
CA LYS A 65 8.49 7.18 6.19
C LYS A 65 8.45 7.44 7.70
N LYS A 66 8.54 8.71 8.11
CA LYS A 66 8.54 9.09 9.54
C LYS A 66 7.14 9.21 10.14
N GLN A 67 6.13 9.61 9.37
CA GLN A 67 4.83 10.05 9.89
C GLN A 67 3.63 9.23 9.40
N LYS A 68 3.80 8.37 8.37
CA LYS A 68 2.69 7.61 7.78
C LYS A 68 2.89 6.09 7.76
N VAL A 69 4.13 5.59 7.77
CA VAL A 69 4.41 4.15 7.66
C VAL A 69 4.27 3.42 9.00
N PHE A 70 3.41 2.42 9.06
CA PHE A 70 3.26 1.58 10.24
C PHE A 70 4.37 0.51 10.29
N ARG A 71 4.77 0.09 11.49
CA ARG A 71 5.78 -0.98 11.70
C ARG A 71 5.30 -2.34 11.21
N LYS A 72 3.99 -2.59 11.27
CA LYS A 72 3.29 -3.74 10.68
C LYS A 72 2.11 -3.23 9.86
N ALA A 73 1.74 -3.94 8.80
CA ALA A 73 0.47 -3.72 8.16
C ALA A 73 -0.66 -4.29 9.05
N LEU A 74 -1.89 -3.85 8.81
CA LEU A 74 -3.05 -4.29 9.59
C LEU A 74 -4.02 -5.03 8.67
N GLU A 75 -4.56 -6.14 9.13
CA GLU A 75 -5.68 -6.80 8.47
C GLU A 75 -6.96 -6.38 9.19
N PHE A 76 -7.93 -5.82 8.46
CA PHE A 76 -9.28 -5.54 8.94
C PHE A 76 -10.25 -6.59 8.42
N SER A 77 -11.16 -7.05 9.27
CA SER A 77 -12.17 -8.02 8.86
C SER A 77 -13.32 -7.37 8.12
N ALA A 78 -14.06 -8.21 7.41
CA ALA A 78 -15.34 -7.88 6.84
C ALA A 78 -16.30 -9.05 7.04
N VAL A 79 -17.58 -8.76 7.22
CA VAL A 79 -18.63 -9.75 7.48
C VAL A 79 -19.85 -9.48 6.60
N PRO A 80 -20.62 -10.52 6.22
CA PRO A 80 -21.89 -10.31 5.54
C PRO A 80 -22.92 -9.71 6.51
N ALA A 81 -23.58 -8.65 6.06
CA ALA A 81 -24.58 -7.92 6.81
C ALA A 81 -25.92 -7.90 6.08
N VAL A 82 -27.01 -8.02 6.84
CA VAL A 82 -28.38 -7.87 6.39
C VAL A 82 -28.81 -6.43 6.63
N LEU A 83 -29.24 -5.78 5.56
CA LEU A 83 -29.85 -4.46 5.60
C LEU A 83 -31.35 -4.57 5.37
N GLU A 84 -32.12 -3.79 6.13
CA GLU A 84 -33.57 -3.61 5.94
C GLU A 84 -33.87 -2.22 5.41
N LYS A 85 -34.87 -2.12 4.51
CA LYS A 85 -35.19 -0.88 3.77
C LYS A 85 -33.92 -0.28 3.16
N ALA A 86 -33.15 -1.14 2.50
CA ALA A 86 -31.85 -0.80 1.97
C ALA A 86 -32.01 -0.01 0.67
N SER A 87 -31.12 0.95 0.46
CA SER A 87 -31.15 1.85 -0.69
C SER A 87 -29.73 2.06 -1.19
N PHE A 88 -29.49 1.67 -2.44
CA PHE A 88 -28.23 1.88 -3.14
C PHE A 88 -28.36 3.17 -3.94
N ARG A 89 -27.53 4.16 -3.63
CA ARG A 89 -27.58 5.50 -4.23
C ARG A 89 -26.19 5.95 -4.61
N LYS A 90 -26.02 6.33 -5.88
CA LYS A 90 -24.70 6.62 -6.45
C LYS A 90 -23.73 5.44 -6.23
N SER A 91 -22.78 5.60 -5.32
CA SER A 91 -21.78 4.61 -4.92
C SER A 91 -21.79 4.36 -3.40
N TYR A 92 -22.95 4.54 -2.77
CA TYR A 92 -23.14 4.42 -1.33
C TYR A 92 -24.35 3.55 -1.01
N VAL A 93 -24.31 2.92 0.16
CA VAL A 93 -25.38 2.08 0.70
C VAL A 93 -26.05 2.81 1.86
N MET A 94 -27.36 2.68 1.91
CA MET A 94 -28.20 3.18 2.99
C MET A 94 -29.04 2.03 3.55
N ALA A 95 -29.40 2.12 4.82
CA ALA A 95 -30.41 1.28 5.46
C ALA A 95 -31.27 2.17 6.35
N SER A 96 -32.60 1.97 6.32
CA SER A 96 -33.56 2.84 7.02
C SER A 96 -33.30 4.35 6.82
N ASP A 97 -33.04 4.75 5.56
CA ASP A 97 -32.72 6.12 5.14
C ASP A 97 -31.41 6.73 5.72
N ARG A 98 -30.57 5.94 6.37
CA ARG A 98 -29.27 6.36 6.91
C ARG A 98 -28.12 5.72 6.14
N LEU A 99 -27.06 6.48 5.90
CA LEU A 99 -25.87 6.07 5.15
C LEU A 99 -24.96 5.18 5.99
N LEU A 100 -24.54 4.05 5.42
CA LEU A 100 -23.65 3.10 6.07
C LEU A 100 -22.18 3.45 5.80
N LEU A 101 -21.36 3.51 6.87
CA LEU A 101 -19.92 3.65 6.79
C LEU A 101 -19.26 2.26 6.73
N SER A 102 -18.95 1.79 5.52
CA SER A 102 -18.34 0.48 5.25
C SER A 102 -17.24 0.61 4.19
N GLY A 103 -16.08 -0.01 4.45
CA GLY A 103 -14.92 -0.05 3.54
C GLY A 103 -14.54 1.29 2.89
N ALA A 104 -14.05 1.23 1.64
CA ALA A 104 -13.63 2.42 0.89
C ALA A 104 -14.80 3.38 0.58
N ALA A 105 -16.04 2.88 0.49
CA ALA A 105 -17.23 3.70 0.29
C ALA A 105 -17.50 4.62 1.49
N GLY A 106 -17.34 4.11 2.72
CA GLY A 106 -17.47 4.88 3.97
C GLY A 106 -16.45 6.02 4.06
N THR A 107 -15.16 5.74 3.78
CA THR A 107 -14.12 6.79 3.76
C THR A 107 -14.43 7.89 2.73
N ARG A 108 -14.86 7.50 1.52
CA ARG A 108 -15.28 8.47 0.51
C ARG A 108 -16.51 9.26 0.90
N LEU A 109 -17.41 8.65 1.66
CA LEU A 109 -18.62 9.32 2.10
C LEU A 109 -18.29 10.40 3.13
N ILE A 110 -17.40 10.12 4.09
CA ILE A 110 -16.88 11.12 5.04
C ILE A 110 -16.20 12.28 4.30
N ASN A 111 -15.31 11.98 3.35
CA ASN A 111 -14.63 13.03 2.58
C ASN A 111 -15.61 13.87 1.75
N ARG A 112 -16.64 13.23 1.19
CA ARG A 112 -17.68 13.93 0.45
C ARG A 112 -18.54 14.81 1.35
N TYR A 113 -18.86 14.35 2.56
CA TYR A 113 -19.57 15.13 3.56
C TYR A 113 -18.78 16.39 3.94
N ARG A 114 -17.46 16.27 4.15
CA ARG A 114 -16.57 17.42 4.37
C ARG A 114 -16.64 18.44 3.24
N TRP A 115 -16.43 17.99 2.00
CA TRP A 115 -16.45 18.88 0.83
C TRP A 115 -17.81 19.55 0.61
N GLU A 116 -18.93 18.83 0.77
CA GLU A 116 -20.26 19.44 0.56
C GLU A 116 -20.66 20.44 1.67
N ASN A 117 -19.91 20.48 2.79
CA ASN A 117 -20.15 21.39 3.91
C ASN A 117 -18.98 22.36 4.18
N GLU A 118 -17.98 22.46 3.30
CA GLU A 118 -16.79 23.29 3.53
C GLU A 118 -17.10 24.79 3.68
N ASP A 119 -18.17 25.26 3.05
CA ASP A 119 -18.65 26.65 3.08
C ASP A 119 -19.72 26.91 4.17
N THR A 120 -19.94 25.97 5.10
CA THR A 120 -20.97 26.13 6.15
C THR A 120 -20.45 26.94 7.35
N GLU A 121 -21.36 27.54 8.12
CA GLU A 121 -20.99 28.35 9.29
C GLU A 121 -20.51 27.53 10.50
N PHE A 122 -20.74 26.21 10.49
CA PHE A 122 -20.33 25.33 11.59
C PHE A 122 -19.03 24.60 11.28
N ASP A 123 -18.28 24.24 12.32
CA ASP A 123 -17.08 23.42 12.17
C ASP A 123 -17.46 21.97 11.86
N VAL A 124 -17.28 21.59 10.59
CA VAL A 124 -17.65 20.29 10.04
C VAL A 124 -16.87 19.14 10.69
N ASP A 125 -15.57 19.34 10.94
CA ASP A 125 -14.73 18.33 11.56
C ASP A 125 -15.10 18.14 13.03
N MET A 126 -15.32 19.23 13.77
CA MET A 126 -15.80 19.17 15.14
C MET A 126 -17.15 18.46 15.25
N THR A 127 -18.07 18.73 14.32
CA THR A 127 -19.42 18.12 14.31
C THR A 127 -19.35 16.64 13.99
N LEU A 128 -18.54 16.25 13.02
CA LEU A 128 -18.32 14.85 12.66
C LEU A 128 -17.66 14.08 13.81
N ASP A 129 -16.61 14.62 14.41
CA ASP A 129 -15.90 13.99 15.52
C ASP A 129 -16.80 13.84 16.76
N ALA A 130 -17.67 14.83 17.04
CA ALA A 130 -18.66 14.75 18.11
C ALA A 130 -19.69 13.62 17.87
N TYR A 131 -20.20 13.49 16.63
CA TYR A 131 -21.09 12.39 16.26
C TYR A 131 -20.41 11.02 16.43
N LEU A 132 -19.17 10.89 15.96
CA LEU A 132 -18.42 9.64 16.05
C LEU A 132 -18.09 9.30 17.51
N ALA A 133 -17.70 10.27 18.33
CA ALA A 133 -17.47 10.08 19.76
C ALA A 133 -18.74 9.59 20.47
N ASN A 134 -19.90 10.19 20.16
CA ASN A 134 -21.18 9.73 20.68
C ASN A 134 -21.53 8.31 20.21
N CYS A 135 -21.24 7.95 18.94
CA CYS A 135 -21.38 6.56 18.49
C CYS A 135 -20.56 5.61 19.35
N ARG A 136 -19.27 5.91 19.59
CA ARG A 136 -18.39 5.05 20.40
C ARG A 136 -18.90 4.86 21.82
N GLU A 137 -19.37 5.93 22.45
CA GLU A 137 -19.95 5.86 23.80
C GLU A 137 -21.19 4.97 23.83
N GLN A 138 -22.12 5.15 22.88
CA GLN A 138 -23.32 4.30 22.77
C GLN A 138 -22.98 2.84 22.48
N ASN A 139 -21.87 2.60 21.76
CA ASN A 139 -21.45 1.27 21.31
C ASN A 139 -20.67 0.51 22.38
N ARG A 140 -20.09 1.20 23.38
CA ARG A 140 -19.19 0.62 24.40
C ARG A 140 -19.77 -0.61 25.11
N SER A 141 -21.05 -0.58 25.46
CA SER A 141 -21.75 -1.67 26.18
C SER A 141 -22.64 -2.52 25.27
N ARG A 142 -22.62 -2.28 23.96
CA ARG A 142 -23.47 -2.95 22.98
C ARG A 142 -22.67 -3.95 22.17
N GLN A 143 -23.38 -4.98 21.72
CA GLN A 143 -22.86 -5.90 20.72
C GLN A 143 -23.46 -5.54 19.37
N LEU A 144 -22.68 -5.77 18.30
CA LEU A 144 -23.19 -5.62 16.94
C LEU A 144 -24.41 -6.55 16.76
N PRO A 145 -25.55 -6.07 16.23
CA PRO A 145 -26.77 -6.87 16.13
C PRO A 145 -26.55 -8.11 15.27
N LEU A 146 -26.84 -9.29 15.81
CA LEU A 146 -26.79 -10.55 15.07
C LEU A 146 -28.16 -10.82 14.45
N HIS A 147 -28.20 -11.18 13.17
CA HIS A 147 -29.44 -11.54 12.50
C HIS A 147 -30.01 -12.82 13.13
N SER A 148 -31.26 -12.76 13.58
CA SER A 148 -31.96 -13.87 14.24
C SER A 148 -33.18 -14.38 13.44
N GLY A 149 -33.53 -13.72 12.33
CA GLY A 149 -34.60 -14.14 11.44
C GLY A 149 -34.14 -15.20 10.44
N GLY A 150 -35.10 -15.96 9.91
CA GLY A 150 -34.84 -16.76 8.71
C GLY A 150 -34.56 -15.85 7.53
N LEU A 151 -33.48 -16.10 6.80
CA LEU A 151 -33.26 -15.50 5.49
C LEU A 151 -34.07 -16.25 4.45
N SER A 152 -34.70 -15.51 3.54
CA SER A 152 -35.34 -16.14 2.39
C SER A 152 -34.27 -16.81 1.52
N PRO A 153 -34.49 -18.02 0.98
CA PRO A 153 -33.51 -18.69 0.13
C PRO A 153 -33.08 -17.89 -1.10
N ASP A 154 -33.94 -16.97 -1.56
CA ASP A 154 -33.76 -16.09 -2.72
C ASP A 154 -33.31 -14.66 -2.33
N ILE A 155 -32.95 -14.41 -1.06
CA ILE A 155 -32.52 -13.08 -0.63
C ILE A 155 -31.36 -12.57 -1.51
N PRO A 156 -31.44 -11.35 -2.05
CA PRO A 156 -30.37 -10.83 -2.89
C PRO A 156 -29.12 -10.52 -2.07
N PHE A 157 -27.96 -10.67 -2.71
CA PHE A 157 -26.71 -10.03 -2.29
C PHE A 157 -26.45 -8.82 -3.18
N ALA A 158 -26.14 -7.67 -2.60
CA ALA A 158 -25.91 -6.44 -3.36
C ALA A 158 -24.58 -5.79 -3.00
N VAL A 159 -23.88 -5.33 -4.04
CA VAL A 159 -22.56 -4.70 -4.00
C VAL A 159 -22.68 -3.28 -4.53
N GLU A 160 -22.25 -2.30 -3.74
CA GLU A 160 -22.09 -0.93 -4.21
C GLU A 160 -20.80 -0.76 -5.00
N CYS A 161 -20.92 -0.33 -6.24
CA CYS A 161 -19.78 -0.02 -7.09
C CYS A 161 -19.52 1.48 -7.07
N ARG A 162 -18.24 1.87 -6.93
CA ARG A 162 -17.84 3.25 -7.23
C ARG A 162 -18.11 3.61 -8.68
N ASN A 163 -17.81 2.69 -9.58
CA ASN A 163 -18.14 2.68 -11.00
C ASN A 163 -17.77 1.30 -11.58
N THR A 164 -18.12 1.07 -12.85
CA THR A 164 -17.83 -0.17 -13.59
C THR A 164 -16.89 0.04 -14.77
N PHE A 165 -16.03 1.06 -14.70
CA PHE A 165 -15.09 1.40 -15.78
C PHE A 165 -13.64 1.58 -15.32
N ASN A 166 -13.43 1.79 -14.01
CA ASN A 166 -12.11 1.87 -13.43
C ASN A 166 -11.77 0.50 -12.81
N PHE A 167 -10.80 -0.18 -13.43
CA PHE A 167 -10.33 -1.50 -13.03
C PHE A 167 -9.94 -1.59 -11.55
N TYR A 168 -9.25 -0.57 -11.02
CA TYR A 168 -8.84 -0.53 -9.62
C TYR A 168 -10.04 -0.62 -8.67
N HIS A 169 -11.07 0.21 -8.88
CA HIS A 169 -12.22 0.21 -7.96
C HIS A 169 -13.00 -1.10 -8.02
N PHE A 170 -13.10 -1.71 -9.20
CA PHE A 170 -13.77 -2.99 -9.30
C PHE A 170 -12.99 -4.10 -8.61
N LEU A 171 -11.70 -4.25 -8.94
CA LEU A 171 -10.87 -5.33 -8.42
C LEU A 171 -10.62 -5.21 -6.92
N THR A 172 -10.49 -3.98 -6.40
CA THR A 172 -10.10 -3.76 -5.00
C THR A 172 -11.27 -3.50 -4.05
N GLU A 173 -12.45 -3.15 -4.56
CA GLU A 173 -13.58 -2.75 -3.71
C GLU A 173 -14.86 -3.55 -3.96
N ALA A 174 -15.19 -3.85 -5.22
CA ALA A 174 -16.45 -4.50 -5.57
C ALA A 174 -16.32 -6.03 -5.63
N LEU A 175 -15.39 -6.54 -6.45
CA LEU A 175 -15.17 -7.98 -6.64
C LEU A 175 -14.85 -8.74 -5.33
N PRO A 176 -14.02 -8.22 -4.40
CA PRO A 176 -13.69 -8.92 -3.17
C PRO A 176 -14.91 -9.22 -2.28
N GLN A 177 -15.99 -8.45 -2.39
CA GLN A 177 -17.19 -8.64 -1.56
C GLN A 177 -17.83 -10.02 -1.77
N LEU A 178 -17.69 -10.61 -2.96
CA LEU A 178 -18.22 -11.95 -3.24
C LEU A 178 -17.56 -13.05 -2.38
N THR A 179 -16.34 -12.82 -1.88
CA THR A 179 -15.64 -13.77 -0.99
C THR A 179 -16.31 -13.92 0.38
N LEU A 180 -17.25 -13.03 0.73
CA LEU A 180 -18.07 -13.18 1.94
C LEU A 180 -19.19 -14.22 1.76
N LEU A 181 -19.47 -14.64 0.52
CA LEU A 181 -20.41 -15.71 0.22
C LEU A 181 -19.75 -17.10 0.29
N ASP A 182 -18.42 -17.16 0.32
CA ASP A 182 -17.69 -18.42 0.45
C ASP A 182 -18.09 -19.15 1.74
N GLY A 183 -18.47 -20.43 1.63
CA GLY A 183 -18.94 -21.23 2.75
C GLY A 183 -20.39 -20.98 3.18
N LEU A 184 -21.09 -20.02 2.57
CA LEU A 184 -22.54 -19.88 2.69
C LEU A 184 -23.22 -20.73 1.61
N ASP A 185 -24.29 -21.46 1.94
CA ASP A 185 -25.19 -22.07 0.94
C ASP A 185 -26.08 -20.98 0.29
N PHE A 186 -25.44 -19.98 -0.33
CA PHE A 186 -26.09 -18.81 -0.88
C PHE A 186 -26.70 -19.11 -2.26
N ARG A 187 -28.03 -19.02 -2.34
CA ARG A 187 -28.82 -19.36 -3.54
C ARG A 187 -29.47 -18.16 -4.23
N GLY A 188 -29.41 -16.98 -3.61
CA GLY A 188 -29.97 -15.76 -4.16
C GLY A 188 -29.21 -15.23 -5.39
N ASN A 189 -29.72 -14.11 -5.92
CA ASN A 189 -29.08 -13.36 -7.00
C ASN A 189 -28.12 -12.30 -6.43
N ILE A 190 -27.08 -11.99 -7.19
CA ILE A 190 -26.03 -11.01 -6.87
C ILE A 190 -26.21 -9.80 -7.78
N TYR A 191 -26.24 -8.61 -7.19
CA TYR A 191 -26.43 -7.36 -7.91
C TYR A 191 -25.29 -6.39 -7.65
N PHE A 192 -24.58 -5.99 -8.70
CA PHE A 192 -23.60 -4.90 -8.68
C PHE A 192 -24.29 -3.60 -9.08
N HIS A 193 -24.47 -2.68 -8.13
CA HIS A 193 -25.12 -1.38 -8.36
C HIS A 193 -24.10 -0.28 -8.63
N PHE A 194 -24.22 0.40 -9.77
CA PHE A 194 -23.25 1.43 -10.18
C PHE A 194 -23.88 2.76 -10.64
N PRO A 195 -23.16 3.89 -10.47
CA PRO A 195 -23.69 5.21 -10.81
C PRO A 195 -23.44 5.66 -12.25
N ASN A 196 -22.41 5.13 -12.91
CA ASN A 196 -22.04 5.58 -14.25
C ASN A 196 -23.12 5.23 -15.28
N ALA A 197 -23.05 5.92 -16.41
CA ALA A 197 -23.89 5.62 -17.55
C ALA A 197 -23.46 4.29 -18.20
N GLU A 198 -24.39 3.62 -18.87
CA GLU A 198 -24.23 2.23 -19.36
C GLU A 198 -23.10 2.11 -20.38
N GLU A 199 -22.89 3.13 -21.21
CA GLU A 199 -21.83 3.17 -22.22
C GLU A 199 -20.41 3.18 -21.63
N LYS A 200 -20.29 3.53 -20.33
CA LYS A 200 -19.01 3.47 -19.62
C LYS A 200 -18.74 2.08 -19.05
N HIS A 201 -19.74 1.22 -18.90
CA HIS A 201 -19.54 -0.14 -18.42
C HIS A 201 -18.49 -0.87 -19.26
N ARG A 202 -17.64 -1.65 -18.59
CA ARG A 202 -16.51 -2.32 -19.25
C ARG A 202 -16.60 -3.84 -19.04
N PRO A 203 -16.41 -4.65 -20.10
CA PRO A 203 -16.57 -6.11 -20.04
C PRO A 203 -15.66 -6.85 -19.04
N PHE A 204 -14.59 -6.21 -18.57
CA PHE A 204 -13.70 -6.83 -17.59
C PHE A 204 -14.46 -7.15 -16.28
N THR A 205 -15.54 -6.44 -15.97
CA THR A 205 -16.28 -6.66 -14.72
C THR A 205 -16.91 -8.04 -14.68
N GLU A 206 -17.60 -8.44 -15.74
CA GLU A 206 -18.21 -9.74 -15.92
C GLU A 206 -17.14 -10.81 -16.06
N ALA A 207 -16.12 -10.57 -16.88
CA ALA A 207 -15.05 -11.54 -17.13
C ALA A 207 -14.34 -11.98 -15.83
N PHE A 208 -14.05 -11.06 -14.91
CA PHE A 208 -13.43 -11.40 -13.63
C PHE A 208 -14.38 -12.16 -12.70
N VAL A 209 -15.67 -11.83 -12.70
CA VAL A 209 -16.68 -12.58 -11.94
C VAL A 209 -16.80 -14.01 -12.47
N GLU A 210 -16.93 -14.18 -13.78
CA GLU A 210 -17.04 -15.49 -14.42
C GLU A 210 -15.79 -16.34 -14.19
N THR A 211 -14.61 -15.72 -14.23
CA THR A 211 -13.32 -16.41 -14.01
C THR A 211 -13.17 -16.88 -12.58
N LEU A 212 -13.45 -16.01 -11.60
CA LEU A 212 -13.15 -16.30 -10.19
C LEU A 212 -14.33 -16.89 -9.43
N PHE A 213 -15.56 -16.64 -9.84
CA PHE A 213 -16.78 -17.08 -9.15
C PHE A 213 -17.75 -17.81 -10.10
N PRO A 214 -17.30 -18.88 -10.80
CA PRO A 214 -18.12 -19.60 -11.76
C PRO A 214 -19.38 -20.23 -11.14
N GLU A 215 -19.40 -20.50 -9.83
CA GLU A 215 -20.58 -20.98 -9.10
C GLU A 215 -21.75 -19.99 -9.05
N PHE A 216 -21.50 -18.72 -9.37
CA PHE A 216 -22.51 -17.66 -9.48
C PHE A 216 -22.93 -17.38 -10.92
N ALA A 217 -22.45 -18.15 -11.89
CA ALA A 217 -22.83 -17.99 -13.30
C ALA A 217 -24.36 -17.98 -13.48
N GLY A 218 -24.85 -17.01 -14.24
CA GLY A 218 -26.29 -16.79 -14.46
C GLY A 218 -27.06 -16.14 -13.30
N ARG A 219 -26.41 -15.85 -12.17
CA ARG A 219 -27.01 -15.19 -11.00
C ARG A 219 -26.41 -13.82 -10.68
N VAL A 220 -25.48 -13.33 -11.50
CA VAL A 220 -24.83 -12.02 -11.30
C VAL A 220 -25.36 -11.02 -12.30
N PHE A 221 -25.78 -9.85 -11.80
CA PHE A 221 -26.40 -8.79 -12.58
C PHE A 221 -25.74 -7.45 -12.28
N PHE A 222 -25.46 -6.67 -13.33
CA PHE A 222 -24.97 -5.31 -13.23
C PHE A 222 -26.13 -4.36 -13.51
N GLU A 223 -26.55 -3.59 -12.49
CA GLU A 223 -27.69 -2.68 -12.58
C GLU A 223 -27.28 -1.26 -12.18
N ARG A 224 -27.92 -0.25 -12.78
CA ARG A 224 -27.66 1.15 -12.40
C ARG A 224 -28.37 1.51 -11.11
N ALA A 225 -27.67 2.23 -10.23
CA ALA A 225 -28.28 2.91 -9.10
C ALA A 225 -29.19 4.06 -9.60
N PRO A 226 -30.37 4.29 -8.99
CA PRO A 226 -30.75 3.84 -7.65
C PRO A 226 -31.50 2.51 -7.62
N LYS A 227 -31.30 1.72 -6.56
CA LYS A 227 -32.07 0.49 -6.29
C LYS A 227 -32.48 0.41 -4.82
N ASP A 228 -33.69 -0.07 -4.57
CA ASP A 228 -34.24 -0.26 -3.22
C ASP A 228 -34.54 -1.73 -2.98
N TYR A 229 -34.35 -2.16 -1.73
CA TYR A 229 -34.63 -3.50 -1.25
C TYR A 229 -35.36 -3.44 0.10
N GLU A 230 -36.41 -4.25 0.27
CA GLU A 230 -36.99 -4.45 1.60
C GLU A 230 -35.98 -5.12 2.54
N ARG A 231 -35.23 -6.10 2.02
CA ARG A 231 -34.13 -6.76 2.71
C ARG A 231 -33.06 -7.24 1.70
N VAL A 232 -31.79 -7.10 2.06
CA VAL A 232 -30.65 -7.50 1.20
C VAL A 232 -29.43 -7.85 2.05
N ILE A 233 -28.58 -8.74 1.55
CA ILE A 233 -27.26 -9.02 2.13
C ILE A 233 -26.21 -8.14 1.42
N THR A 234 -25.26 -7.58 2.16
CA THR A 234 -24.12 -6.83 1.61
C THR A 234 -22.86 -7.04 2.45
N ALA A 235 -21.73 -6.48 2.03
CA ALA A 235 -20.49 -6.50 2.80
C ALA A 235 -20.46 -5.37 3.85
N TYR A 236 -20.10 -5.71 5.09
CA TYR A 236 -19.71 -4.74 6.12
C TYR A 236 -18.23 -4.89 6.44
N ASP A 237 -17.41 -3.96 5.94
CA ASP A 237 -15.97 -3.90 6.18
C ASP A 237 -15.67 -2.86 7.26
N PHE A 238 -15.03 -3.33 8.34
CA PHE A 238 -14.78 -2.56 9.56
C PHE A 238 -13.84 -1.37 9.35
N LEU A 239 -13.01 -1.36 8.30
CA LEU A 239 -12.06 -0.27 8.05
C LEU A 239 -12.77 1.04 7.72
N GLY A 240 -13.87 1.02 6.97
CA GLY A 240 -14.57 2.24 6.56
C GLY A 240 -15.36 2.92 7.68
N GLY A 241 -15.77 2.15 8.69
CA GLY A 241 -16.55 2.58 9.85
C GLY A 241 -15.76 2.56 11.16
N HIS A 242 -14.43 2.41 11.13
CA HIS A 242 -13.63 2.18 12.35
C HIS A 242 -13.82 3.28 13.42
N ALA A 243 -14.04 4.52 13.01
CA ALA A 243 -14.24 5.64 13.93
C ALA A 243 -15.55 5.55 14.76
N GLN A 244 -16.50 4.67 14.37
CA GLN A 244 -17.71 4.35 15.14
C GLN A 244 -17.50 3.19 16.12
N LEU A 245 -16.37 2.47 16.04
CA LEU A 245 -16.11 1.30 16.87
C LEU A 245 -15.81 1.69 18.32
N PRO A 246 -16.23 0.88 19.31
CA PRO A 246 -15.73 1.01 20.67
C PRO A 246 -14.20 1.03 20.69
N GLU A 247 -13.60 1.91 21.49
CA GLU A 247 -12.14 2.07 21.59
C GLU A 247 -11.43 0.75 21.91
N ALA A 248 -12.01 -0.07 22.79
CA ALA A 248 -11.49 -1.39 23.15
C ALA A 248 -11.38 -2.36 21.95
N MET A 249 -12.09 -2.13 20.84
CA MET A 249 -11.96 -2.94 19.62
C MET A 249 -10.76 -2.54 18.75
N LEU A 250 -10.17 -1.37 18.99
CA LEU A 250 -8.99 -0.85 18.27
C LEU A 250 -7.71 -0.83 19.13
N GLU A 251 -7.78 -1.27 20.39
CA GLU A 251 -6.67 -1.27 21.34
C GLU A 251 -5.45 -2.05 20.82
N GLY A 252 -4.32 -1.35 20.66
CA GLY A 252 -3.05 -1.89 20.23
C GLY A 252 -2.58 -1.39 18.86
N ILE A 253 -3.45 -0.76 18.07
CA ILE A 253 -3.08 -0.22 16.74
C ILE A 253 -1.99 0.85 16.86
N ALA A 254 -2.11 1.77 17.81
CA ALA A 254 -1.15 2.87 17.99
C ALA A 254 0.29 2.38 18.23
N SER A 255 0.46 1.18 18.79
CA SER A 255 1.79 0.57 18.99
C SER A 255 2.55 0.27 17.68
N PHE A 256 1.82 0.12 16.57
CA PHE A 256 2.37 -0.08 15.23
C PHE A 256 2.48 1.22 14.44
N ALA A 257 1.77 2.27 14.85
CA ALA A 257 1.74 3.54 14.15
C ALA A 257 3.07 4.32 14.30
N PRO A 258 3.33 5.31 13.42
CA PRO A 258 4.44 6.25 13.57
C PRO A 258 4.34 7.03 14.87
N ALA A 259 5.48 7.52 15.40
CA ALA A 259 5.53 8.25 16.68
C ALA A 259 4.73 9.56 16.74
N THR A 260 4.22 10.05 15.60
CA THR A 260 3.26 11.16 15.52
C THR A 260 1.86 10.77 15.96
N VAL A 261 1.56 9.48 16.01
CA VAL A 261 0.34 8.88 16.57
C VAL A 261 0.75 8.30 17.93
N GLN A 262 0.42 8.98 19.01
CA GLN A 262 0.92 8.64 20.35
C GLN A 262 -0.09 7.89 21.19
N GLN A 263 -1.37 7.92 20.80
CA GLN A 263 -2.48 7.37 21.56
C GLN A 263 -3.48 6.69 20.63
N GLU A 264 -4.27 5.75 21.16
CA GLU A 264 -5.32 5.07 20.37
C GLU A 264 -6.43 6.04 19.94
N GLU A 265 -6.70 7.07 20.75
CA GLU A 265 -7.68 8.10 20.42
C GLU A 265 -7.38 8.79 19.08
N ASP A 266 -6.09 8.95 18.73
CA ASP A 266 -5.69 9.51 17.43
C ASP A 266 -6.24 8.67 16.26
N ILE A 267 -6.22 7.34 16.36
CA ILE A 267 -6.72 6.43 15.31
C ILE A 267 -8.23 6.59 15.10
N LEU A 268 -8.97 7.05 16.11
CA LEU A 268 -10.42 7.26 16.05
C LEU A 268 -10.81 8.53 15.29
N HIS A 269 -9.86 9.46 15.09
CA HIS A 269 -10.12 10.70 14.36
C HIS A 269 -10.03 10.50 12.85
N THR A 270 -11.05 10.97 12.14
CA THR A 270 -11.19 10.74 10.70
C THR A 270 -10.13 11.44 9.84
N ARG A 271 -9.34 12.34 10.43
CA ARG A 271 -8.14 12.93 9.80
C ARG A 271 -7.04 11.91 9.53
N PHE A 272 -6.99 10.81 10.29
CA PHE A 272 -6.01 9.74 10.12
C PHE A 272 -6.49 8.60 9.20
N ASN A 273 -7.73 8.66 8.70
CA ASN A 273 -8.32 7.64 7.84
C ASN A 273 -7.41 7.25 6.66
N ALA A 274 -6.81 8.24 5.99
CA ALA A 274 -5.93 7.98 4.86
C ALA A 274 -4.66 7.21 5.27
N ASN A 275 -4.08 7.55 6.42
CA ASN A 275 -2.89 6.87 6.94
C ASN A 275 -3.23 5.45 7.41
N LEU A 276 -4.36 5.26 8.09
CA LEU A 276 -4.82 3.94 8.48
C LEU A 276 -5.10 3.08 7.25
N ALA A 277 -5.85 3.61 6.27
CA ALA A 277 -6.23 2.89 5.06
C ALA A 277 -5.04 2.42 4.23
N MET A 278 -4.02 3.27 4.02
CA MET A 278 -2.83 2.84 3.24
C MET A 278 -2.00 1.76 3.96
N ASN A 279 -2.09 1.63 5.28
CA ASN A 279 -1.40 0.59 6.05
C ASN A 279 -2.29 -0.63 6.36
N SER A 280 -3.52 -0.67 5.83
CA SER A 280 -4.51 -1.68 6.16
C SER A 280 -4.95 -2.47 4.92
N VAL A 281 -5.22 -3.76 5.12
CA VAL A 281 -5.69 -4.70 4.10
C VAL A 281 -7.03 -5.27 4.56
N SER A 282 -8.05 -5.23 3.70
CA SER A 282 -9.31 -5.92 3.97
C SER A 282 -9.12 -7.43 3.84
N THR A 283 -9.71 -8.21 4.75
CA THR A 283 -9.73 -9.67 4.67
C THR A 283 -10.33 -10.16 3.35
N MET A 284 -11.26 -9.40 2.76
CA MET A 284 -11.83 -9.71 1.44
C MET A 284 -10.78 -9.71 0.33
N LEU A 285 -9.79 -8.81 0.39
CA LEU A 285 -8.68 -8.78 -0.58
C LEU A 285 -7.77 -10.00 -0.43
N LEU A 286 -7.47 -10.40 0.82
CA LEU A 286 -6.67 -11.59 1.10
C LEU A 286 -7.38 -12.87 0.62
N LYS A 287 -8.69 -12.96 0.84
CA LYS A 287 -9.52 -14.07 0.33
C LYS A 287 -9.58 -14.07 -1.20
N LEU A 288 -9.77 -12.90 -1.83
CA LEU A 288 -9.80 -12.79 -3.29
C LEU A 288 -8.46 -13.22 -3.90
N ARG A 289 -7.34 -12.79 -3.33
CA ARG A 289 -6.01 -13.23 -3.74
C ARG A 289 -5.87 -14.74 -3.61
N SER A 290 -6.22 -15.31 -2.45
CA SER A 290 -6.11 -16.75 -2.21
C SER A 290 -6.91 -17.56 -3.23
N ARG A 291 -8.14 -17.10 -3.50
CA ARG A 291 -9.04 -17.69 -4.49
C ARG A 291 -8.48 -17.61 -5.92
N ALA A 292 -7.93 -16.46 -6.30
CA ALA A 292 -7.33 -16.27 -7.60
C ALA A 292 -6.08 -17.14 -7.82
N LEU A 293 -5.23 -17.27 -6.80
CA LEU A 293 -4.05 -18.15 -6.86
C LEU A 293 -4.46 -19.63 -6.93
N ALA A 294 -5.50 -20.04 -6.21
CA ALA A 294 -6.06 -21.40 -6.33
C ALA A 294 -6.64 -21.65 -7.73
N ALA A 295 -7.22 -20.63 -8.38
CA ALA A 295 -7.80 -20.77 -9.72
C ALA A 295 -6.75 -21.10 -10.80
N ILE A 296 -5.48 -20.73 -10.61
CA ILE A 296 -4.38 -21.03 -11.55
C ILE A 296 -3.55 -22.26 -11.16
N GLU A 297 -3.84 -22.89 -10.01
CA GLU A 297 -3.05 -24.02 -9.52
C GLU A 297 -3.16 -25.22 -10.47
N GLY A 298 -2.01 -25.80 -10.84
CA GLY A 298 -1.94 -26.92 -11.78
C GLY A 298 -2.18 -26.56 -13.26
N GLN A 299 -2.35 -25.27 -13.59
CA GLN A 299 -2.42 -24.79 -14.96
C GLN A 299 -1.05 -24.27 -15.43
N GLU A 300 -0.76 -24.43 -16.71
CA GLU A 300 0.49 -24.00 -17.33
C GLU A 300 0.25 -22.81 -18.26
N PHE A 301 1.07 -21.77 -18.14
CA PHE A 301 1.00 -20.54 -18.95
C PHE A 301 2.38 -20.20 -19.57
N PRO A 302 2.97 -21.11 -20.38
CA PRO A 302 4.35 -20.97 -20.86
C PRO A 302 4.55 -19.78 -21.81
N HIS A 303 3.48 -19.21 -22.36
CA HIS A 303 3.51 -18.03 -23.22
C HIS A 303 3.57 -16.72 -22.46
N LEU A 304 3.41 -16.73 -21.13
CA LEU A 304 3.45 -15.52 -20.31
C LEU A 304 4.87 -15.22 -19.83
N PRO A 305 5.37 -13.98 -19.99
CA PRO A 305 6.70 -13.60 -19.55
C PRO A 305 6.78 -13.49 -18.02
N LYS A 306 7.98 -13.69 -17.46
CA LYS A 306 8.26 -13.42 -16.04
C LYS A 306 8.74 -12.00 -15.78
N ARG A 307 9.28 -11.34 -16.80
CA ARG A 307 9.79 -9.97 -16.76
C ARG A 307 9.07 -9.18 -17.83
N PHE A 308 8.37 -8.13 -17.45
CA PHE A 308 7.58 -7.41 -18.42
C PHE A 308 7.40 -5.95 -18.05
N PHE A 309 7.31 -5.13 -19.10
CA PHE A 309 6.86 -3.75 -19.01
C PHE A 309 5.37 -3.70 -19.36
N VAL A 310 4.56 -3.13 -18.49
CA VAL A 310 3.12 -2.94 -18.77
C VAL A 310 2.90 -1.59 -19.41
N GLY A 311 2.44 -1.66 -20.65
CA GLY A 311 2.01 -0.53 -21.44
C GLY A 311 0.54 -0.17 -21.23
N ARG A 312 0.02 0.60 -22.18
CA ARG A 312 -1.42 0.90 -22.27
C ARG A 312 -1.91 0.81 -23.69
N ASP A 313 -3.09 0.23 -23.87
CA ASP A 313 -3.86 0.42 -25.10
C ASP A 313 -4.56 1.78 -25.06
N SER A 314 -4.17 2.68 -25.95
CA SER A 314 -4.76 4.03 -26.09
C SER A 314 -6.25 4.00 -26.49
N ARG A 315 -6.76 2.86 -26.98
CA ARG A 315 -8.18 2.67 -27.31
C ARG A 315 -9.03 2.30 -26.09
N GLN A 316 -8.42 1.69 -25.08
CA GLN A 316 -9.13 1.12 -23.92
C GLN A 316 -8.86 1.89 -22.61
N SER A 317 -7.82 2.73 -22.60
CA SER A 317 -7.38 3.49 -21.44
C SER A 317 -7.33 5.01 -21.71
N ARG A 318 -7.19 5.81 -20.65
CA ARG A 318 -7.02 7.27 -20.79
C ARG A 318 -5.64 7.57 -21.35
N ASP A 319 -5.59 8.41 -22.37
CA ASP A 319 -4.35 8.87 -23.00
C ASP A 319 -3.49 9.67 -21.99
N ARG A 320 -2.46 9.00 -21.47
CA ARG A 320 -1.46 9.52 -20.54
C ARG A 320 -0.18 8.73 -20.73
N HIS A 321 0.30 8.71 -21.96
CA HIS A 321 1.56 8.06 -22.32
C HIS A 321 2.74 8.72 -21.59
N MET A 322 3.72 7.93 -21.20
CA MET A 322 4.92 8.41 -20.52
C MET A 322 5.95 8.86 -21.56
N ALA A 323 6.41 10.10 -21.49
CA ALA A 323 7.52 10.53 -22.34
C ALA A 323 8.80 9.79 -21.94
N GLY A 324 9.47 9.17 -22.91
CA GLY A 324 10.65 8.31 -22.73
C GLY A 324 10.34 6.82 -22.51
N GLU A 325 9.07 6.39 -22.63
CA GLU A 325 8.68 4.98 -22.56
C GLU A 325 9.48 4.09 -23.51
N ASP A 326 9.59 4.49 -24.79
CA ASP A 326 10.30 3.72 -25.82
C ASP A 326 11.78 3.51 -25.45
N GLN A 327 12.45 4.56 -24.97
CA GLN A 327 13.86 4.49 -24.59
C GLN A 327 14.08 3.53 -23.40
N LEU A 328 13.22 3.62 -22.37
CA LEU A 328 13.30 2.70 -21.25
C LEU A 328 13.05 1.26 -21.70
N PHE A 329 12.02 1.03 -22.53
CA PHE A 329 11.68 -0.30 -22.98
C PHE A 329 12.75 -0.91 -23.90
N GLU A 330 13.38 -0.12 -24.77
CA GLU A 330 14.51 -0.56 -25.58
C GLU A 330 15.62 -1.15 -24.70
N HIS A 331 15.99 -0.49 -23.60
CA HIS A 331 16.97 -1.01 -22.65
C HIS A 331 16.48 -2.23 -21.88
N LEU A 332 15.22 -2.26 -21.46
CA LEU A 332 14.63 -3.41 -20.76
C LEU A 332 14.62 -4.66 -21.65
N SER A 333 14.36 -4.51 -22.96
CA SER A 333 14.31 -5.63 -23.91
C SER A 333 15.62 -6.41 -24.02
N LEU A 334 16.76 -5.76 -23.70
CA LEU A 334 18.08 -6.40 -23.64
C LEU A 334 18.23 -7.38 -22.45
N PHE A 335 17.28 -7.37 -21.51
CA PHE A 335 17.26 -8.20 -20.30
C PHE A 335 16.01 -9.08 -20.22
N ASP A 336 15.53 -9.52 -21.38
CA ASP A 336 14.39 -10.45 -21.55
C ASP A 336 13.05 -9.90 -21.04
N PHE A 337 12.86 -8.57 -21.05
CA PHE A 337 11.56 -7.97 -20.78
C PHE A 337 10.69 -8.00 -22.02
N GLU A 338 9.43 -8.41 -21.84
CA GLU A 338 8.40 -8.33 -22.87
C GLU A 338 7.43 -7.16 -22.62
N TYR A 339 6.85 -6.61 -23.68
CA TYR A 339 5.83 -5.57 -23.58
C TYR A 339 4.46 -6.21 -23.44
N VAL A 340 3.75 -5.90 -22.36
CA VAL A 340 2.43 -6.47 -22.07
C VAL A 340 1.39 -5.37 -21.92
N VAL A 341 0.17 -5.67 -22.33
CA VAL A 341 -1.01 -4.82 -22.11
C VAL A 341 -2.07 -5.68 -21.43
N PHE A 342 -2.40 -5.39 -20.17
CA PHE A 342 -3.34 -6.21 -19.39
C PHE A 342 -4.73 -6.31 -20.05
N GLU A 343 -5.16 -5.24 -20.72
CA GLU A 343 -6.45 -5.17 -21.41
C GLU A 343 -6.58 -6.21 -22.55
N ASN A 344 -5.47 -6.77 -23.02
CA ASN A 344 -5.44 -7.81 -24.05
C ASN A 344 -5.39 -9.24 -23.48
N LEU A 345 -5.34 -9.39 -22.16
CA LEU A 345 -5.24 -10.68 -21.48
C LEU A 345 -6.55 -11.04 -20.79
N HIS A 346 -6.89 -12.32 -20.80
CA HIS A 346 -7.99 -12.83 -19.99
C HIS A 346 -7.68 -12.68 -18.49
N PRO A 347 -8.69 -12.53 -17.61
CA PRO A 347 -8.47 -12.39 -16.17
C PRO A 347 -7.56 -13.48 -15.58
N ILE A 348 -7.73 -14.73 -16.01
CA ILE A 348 -6.90 -15.86 -15.55
C ILE A 348 -5.43 -15.69 -15.96
N GLU A 349 -5.16 -15.14 -17.15
CA GLU A 349 -3.82 -14.86 -17.64
C GLU A 349 -3.21 -13.66 -16.90
N GLN A 350 -3.99 -12.62 -16.56
CA GLN A 350 -3.51 -11.50 -15.75
C GLN A 350 -3.07 -11.99 -14.36
N ILE A 351 -3.85 -12.89 -13.74
CA ILE A 351 -3.53 -13.51 -12.46
C ILE A 351 -2.25 -14.36 -12.59
N ALA A 352 -2.19 -15.25 -13.58
CA ALA A 352 -1.04 -16.11 -13.82
C ALA A 352 0.25 -15.32 -14.12
N LEU A 353 0.15 -14.26 -14.93
CA LEU A 353 1.26 -13.37 -15.26
C LEU A 353 1.88 -12.77 -14.00
N MET A 354 1.04 -12.19 -13.13
CA MET A 354 1.51 -11.58 -11.88
C MET A 354 2.00 -12.61 -10.87
N ALA A 355 1.32 -13.75 -10.74
CA ALA A 355 1.71 -14.82 -9.82
C ALA A 355 3.07 -15.43 -10.16
N ASN A 356 3.45 -15.42 -11.44
CA ASN A 356 4.75 -15.91 -11.94
C ASN A 356 5.77 -14.80 -12.19
N ALA A 357 5.42 -13.53 -11.95
CA ALA A 357 6.30 -12.40 -12.21
C ALA A 357 7.56 -12.44 -11.32
N GLU A 358 8.72 -12.25 -11.95
CA GLU A 358 9.96 -11.84 -11.29
C GLU A 358 10.01 -10.33 -11.17
N MET A 359 9.65 -9.62 -12.25
CA MET A 359 9.64 -8.16 -12.27
C MET A 359 8.56 -7.61 -13.21
N MET A 360 7.76 -6.69 -12.69
CA MET A 360 6.79 -5.92 -13.45
C MET A 360 7.18 -4.45 -13.38
N ILE A 361 7.25 -3.75 -14.50
CA ILE A 361 7.56 -2.32 -14.56
C ILE A 361 6.45 -1.60 -15.31
N SER A 362 5.99 -0.46 -14.82
CA SER A 362 5.00 0.36 -15.53
C SER A 362 4.97 1.78 -14.99
N TYR A 363 4.40 2.70 -15.75
CA TYR A 363 4.02 4.01 -15.22
C TYR A 363 2.66 3.96 -14.50
N HIS A 364 2.48 4.83 -13.50
CA HIS A 364 1.33 4.87 -12.59
C HIS A 364 -0.02 4.75 -13.31
N GLY A 365 -0.83 3.76 -12.93
CA GLY A 365 -2.16 3.55 -13.49
C GLY A 365 -2.96 2.44 -12.82
N ALA A 366 -4.24 2.31 -13.19
CA ALA A 366 -5.15 1.34 -12.57
C ALA A 366 -4.70 -0.13 -12.76
N GLY A 367 -3.88 -0.43 -13.77
CA GLY A 367 -3.30 -1.76 -13.98
C GLY A 367 -2.45 -2.26 -12.81
N PHE A 368 -1.91 -1.38 -11.96
CA PHE A 368 -1.25 -1.77 -10.70
C PHE A 368 -2.18 -2.49 -9.72
N ALA A 369 -3.51 -2.46 -9.94
CA ALA A 369 -4.42 -3.29 -9.16
C ALA A 369 -4.11 -4.80 -9.30
N ASN A 370 -3.56 -5.24 -10.44
CA ASN A 370 -3.09 -6.61 -10.64
C ASN A 370 -1.93 -7.00 -9.71
N MET A 371 -1.26 -6.03 -9.06
CA MET A 371 -0.27 -6.29 -7.99
C MET A 371 -0.83 -7.17 -6.88
N LEU A 372 -2.15 -7.17 -6.65
CA LEU A 372 -2.82 -8.08 -5.71
C LEU A 372 -2.46 -9.56 -5.95
N PHE A 373 -2.15 -9.94 -7.19
CA PHE A 373 -1.83 -11.32 -7.58
C PHE A 373 -0.33 -11.59 -7.67
N ALA A 374 0.54 -10.59 -7.42
CA ALA A 374 1.98 -10.71 -7.58
C ALA A 374 2.60 -11.84 -6.76
N ASN A 375 3.66 -12.46 -7.29
CA ASN A 375 4.55 -13.31 -6.51
C ASN A 375 5.13 -12.52 -5.32
N PRO A 376 5.20 -13.08 -4.09
CA PRO A 376 5.83 -12.40 -2.95
C PRO A 376 7.31 -12.00 -3.18
N GLN A 377 8.01 -12.68 -4.07
CA GLN A 377 9.39 -12.34 -4.44
C GLN A 377 9.48 -11.34 -5.59
N ALA A 378 8.38 -10.99 -6.25
CA ALA A 378 8.39 -10.06 -7.38
C ALA A 378 8.83 -8.64 -6.95
N HIS A 379 9.54 -7.98 -7.86
CA HIS A 379 9.72 -6.53 -7.83
C HIS A 379 8.68 -5.89 -8.75
N VAL A 380 7.75 -5.15 -8.16
CA VAL A 380 6.74 -4.37 -8.87
C VAL A 380 7.20 -2.91 -8.85
N ILE A 381 7.63 -2.40 -10.01
CA ILE A 381 8.25 -1.08 -10.16
C ILE A 381 7.26 -0.12 -10.82
N GLU A 382 6.90 0.93 -10.09
CA GLU A 382 6.08 2.03 -10.58
C GLU A 382 6.91 3.26 -10.93
N ILE A 383 6.65 3.82 -12.10
CA ILE A 383 7.19 5.12 -12.50
C ILE A 383 6.06 6.14 -12.35
N GLY A 384 6.28 7.12 -11.48
CA GLY A 384 5.29 8.14 -11.16
C GLY A 384 5.90 9.54 -11.16
N THR A 385 5.13 10.50 -10.67
CA THR A 385 5.57 11.89 -10.43
C THR A 385 5.42 12.23 -8.95
N LEU A 386 5.89 13.41 -8.53
CA LEU A 386 5.65 13.90 -7.16
C LEU A 386 4.15 13.91 -6.81
N GLN A 387 3.28 14.25 -7.76
CA GLN A 387 1.83 14.20 -7.58
C GLN A 387 1.33 12.77 -7.32
N THR A 388 1.92 11.77 -7.99
CA THR A 388 1.61 10.35 -7.72
C THR A 388 2.00 9.99 -6.29
N ALA A 389 3.21 10.38 -5.87
CA ALA A 389 3.70 10.16 -4.49
C ALA A 389 2.74 10.74 -3.45
N GLN A 390 2.26 11.97 -3.67
CA GLN A 390 1.40 12.71 -2.74
C GLN A 390 -0.02 12.17 -2.63
N PHE A 391 -0.63 11.80 -3.76
CA PHE A 391 -2.08 11.58 -3.82
C PHE A 391 -2.51 10.15 -4.16
N ARG A 392 -1.61 9.31 -4.66
CA ARG A 392 -1.96 8.00 -5.24
C ARG A 392 -1.11 6.84 -4.79
N TRP A 393 0.12 7.08 -4.33
CA TRP A 393 1.03 6.01 -3.94
C TRP A 393 0.47 5.11 -2.83
N GLY A 394 -0.18 5.71 -1.83
CA GLY A 394 -0.83 4.99 -0.74
C GLY A 394 -2.03 4.13 -1.16
N ASP A 395 -2.62 4.37 -2.34
CA ASP A 395 -3.76 3.57 -2.84
C ASP A 395 -3.32 2.11 -3.09
N PHE A 396 -2.06 1.88 -3.47
CA PHE A 396 -1.55 0.54 -3.82
C PHE A 396 -0.88 -0.22 -2.68
N TRP A 397 -0.60 0.44 -1.56
CA TRP A 397 0.05 -0.20 -0.41
C TRP A 397 -0.74 -1.39 0.16
N PRO A 398 -2.09 -1.34 0.26
CA PRO A 398 -2.87 -2.51 0.66
C PRO A 398 -2.65 -3.72 -0.25
N LEU A 399 -2.49 -3.51 -1.56
CA LEU A 399 -2.28 -4.59 -2.54
C LEU A 399 -0.88 -5.18 -2.42
N ALA A 400 0.13 -4.33 -2.23
CA ALA A 400 1.51 -4.77 -2.00
C ALA A 400 1.59 -5.58 -0.70
N ASN A 401 0.96 -5.12 0.38
CA ASN A 401 0.87 -5.86 1.65
C ASN A 401 0.05 -7.16 1.51
N ALA A 402 -1.02 -7.19 0.73
CA ALA A 402 -1.76 -8.42 0.48
C ALA A 402 -0.92 -9.45 -0.31
N ALA A 403 -0.16 -8.98 -1.30
CA ALA A 403 0.68 -9.84 -2.14
C ALA A 403 2.00 -10.23 -1.48
N GLN A 404 2.47 -9.44 -0.50
CA GLN A 404 3.81 -9.50 0.08
C GLN A 404 4.94 -9.31 -0.94
N CYS A 405 4.67 -8.65 -2.07
CA CYS A 405 5.66 -8.33 -3.09
C CYS A 405 6.44 -7.05 -2.76
N ARG A 406 7.60 -6.85 -3.39
CA ARG A 406 8.39 -5.61 -3.23
C ARG A 406 7.83 -4.54 -4.17
N TYR A 407 7.25 -3.49 -3.61
CA TYR A 407 6.67 -2.39 -4.38
C TYR A 407 7.60 -1.18 -4.35
N ILE A 408 8.21 -0.87 -5.50
CA ILE A 408 9.24 0.16 -5.63
C ILE A 408 8.74 1.24 -6.56
N SER A 409 8.87 2.51 -6.19
CA SER A 409 8.45 3.63 -7.04
C SER A 409 9.62 4.54 -7.39
N PHE A 410 9.79 4.88 -8.67
CA PHE A 410 10.67 5.96 -9.12
C PHE A 410 9.81 7.17 -9.49
N PHE A 411 10.03 8.30 -8.81
CA PHE A 411 9.30 9.53 -9.05
C PHE A 411 10.13 10.45 -9.95
N ALA A 412 9.71 10.57 -11.20
CA ALA A 412 10.33 11.37 -12.24
C ALA A 412 9.54 12.68 -12.47
N ASP A 413 9.77 13.31 -13.62
CA ASP A 413 9.27 14.63 -13.96
C ASP A 413 7.82 14.61 -14.46
N PHE A 414 7.16 15.76 -14.34
CA PHE A 414 5.87 15.99 -15.01
C PHE A 414 6.11 16.15 -16.51
N ASN A 415 5.30 15.49 -17.33
CA ASN A 415 5.24 15.74 -18.76
C ASN A 415 4.43 17.02 -19.03
N SER A 416 5.05 18.17 -18.78
CA SER A 416 4.50 19.52 -18.92
C SER A 416 5.55 20.48 -19.47
N GLU A 417 5.13 21.68 -19.88
CA GLU A 417 6.03 22.73 -20.37
C GLU A 417 7.10 23.12 -19.34
N ASP A 418 6.71 23.18 -18.07
CA ASP A 418 7.62 23.38 -16.93
C ASP A 418 7.43 22.23 -15.92
N PRO A 419 8.37 21.28 -15.84
CA PRO A 419 8.31 20.18 -14.87
C PRO A 419 8.53 20.60 -13.40
N LEU A 420 8.92 21.84 -13.11
CA LEU A 420 9.12 22.32 -11.73
C LEU A 420 7.83 22.83 -11.08
N ILE A 421 6.81 23.13 -11.89
CA ILE A 421 5.50 23.59 -11.42
C ILE A 421 4.63 22.38 -11.08
N GLU A 422 4.28 22.23 -9.80
CA GLU A 422 3.40 21.17 -9.34
C GLU A 422 1.97 21.37 -9.87
N PRO A 423 1.40 20.40 -10.61
CA PRO A 423 0.03 20.50 -11.11
C PRO A 423 -1.00 20.48 -9.98
N HIS A 424 -2.07 21.24 -10.14
CA HIS A 424 -3.17 21.29 -9.19
C HIS A 424 -4.10 20.10 -9.42
N PHE A 425 -3.97 19.04 -8.62
CA PHE A 425 -4.67 17.76 -8.81
C PHE A 425 -6.18 17.89 -9.12
N ALA A 426 -6.89 18.79 -8.43
CA ALA A 426 -8.32 19.01 -8.63
C ALA A 426 -8.69 19.60 -10.00
N LYS A 427 -7.76 20.34 -10.64
CA LYS A 427 -7.96 21.00 -11.94
C LYS A 427 -7.34 20.17 -13.07
N ASP A 428 -6.10 19.73 -12.88
CA ASP A 428 -5.27 19.15 -13.94
C ASP A 428 -5.39 17.62 -14.01
N SER A 429 -6.04 17.01 -13.01
CA SER A 429 -6.01 15.56 -12.81
C SER A 429 -4.56 15.03 -12.67
N ILE A 430 -4.34 13.77 -13.03
CA ILE A 430 -3.00 13.16 -13.05
C ILE A 430 -2.29 13.60 -14.34
N VAL A 431 -1.21 14.36 -14.20
CA VAL A 431 -0.31 14.73 -15.30
C VAL A 431 0.60 13.53 -15.64
N PRO A 432 0.81 13.19 -16.92
CA PRO A 432 1.67 12.07 -17.32
C PRO A 432 3.12 12.26 -16.87
N VAL A 433 3.86 11.16 -16.85
CA VAL A 433 5.29 11.14 -16.47
C VAL A 433 6.15 11.52 -17.67
N ALA A 434 7.24 12.25 -17.43
CA ALA A 434 8.38 12.34 -18.34
C ALA A 434 9.63 11.77 -17.64
N ILE A 435 10.31 10.83 -18.29
CA ILE A 435 11.59 10.29 -17.84
C ILE A 435 12.70 10.80 -18.75
N SER A 436 13.78 11.29 -18.14
CA SER A 436 14.98 11.75 -18.83
C SER A 436 16.00 10.62 -18.99
N GLU A 437 17.01 10.79 -19.87
CA GLU A 437 18.07 9.77 -20.02
C GLU A 437 18.78 9.44 -18.70
N PRO A 438 19.11 10.41 -17.81
CA PRO A 438 19.65 10.10 -16.49
C PRO A 438 18.71 9.27 -15.60
N ALA A 439 17.39 9.51 -15.70
CA ALA A 439 16.38 8.74 -14.98
C ALA A 439 16.30 7.30 -15.51
N VAL A 440 16.33 7.11 -16.83
CA VAL A 440 16.43 5.80 -17.48
C VAL A 440 17.68 5.06 -17.00
N ALA A 441 18.84 5.73 -16.99
CA ALA A 441 20.09 5.14 -16.52
C ALA A 441 20.02 4.71 -15.04
N GLN A 442 19.40 5.51 -14.17
CA GLN A 442 19.20 5.16 -12.76
C GLN A 442 18.27 3.94 -12.61
N ILE A 443 17.11 3.95 -13.27
CA ILE A 443 16.15 2.84 -13.22
C ILE A 443 16.79 1.56 -13.76
N MET A 444 17.48 1.64 -14.91
CA MET A 444 18.15 0.49 -15.50
C MET A 444 19.28 -0.03 -14.61
N ALA A 445 20.10 0.84 -14.01
CA ALA A 445 21.14 0.42 -13.07
C ALA A 445 20.55 -0.36 -11.88
N PHE A 446 19.40 0.07 -11.36
CA PHE A 446 18.66 -0.66 -10.33
C PHE A 446 18.15 -2.01 -10.84
N VAL A 447 17.41 -2.01 -11.96
CA VAL A 447 16.80 -3.23 -12.55
C VAL A 447 17.86 -4.30 -12.83
N VAL A 448 18.93 -3.96 -13.54
CA VAL A 448 19.96 -4.96 -13.89
C VAL A 448 20.71 -5.47 -12.66
N SER A 449 20.84 -4.64 -11.62
CA SER A 449 21.45 -5.05 -10.36
C SER A 449 20.59 -6.03 -9.58
N VAL A 450 19.27 -5.82 -9.57
CA VAL A 450 18.32 -6.79 -9.01
C VAL A 450 18.40 -8.12 -9.75
N LEU A 451 18.56 -8.09 -11.07
CA LEU A 451 18.76 -9.28 -11.91
C LEU A 451 20.15 -9.94 -11.74
N GLY A 452 21.05 -9.34 -10.96
CA GLY A 452 22.37 -9.89 -10.63
C GLY A 452 23.52 -9.44 -11.53
N HIS A 453 23.28 -8.49 -12.44
CA HIS A 453 24.36 -7.81 -13.14
C HIS A 453 24.97 -6.71 -12.25
N VAL A 454 26.18 -6.26 -12.55
CA VAL A 454 26.78 -5.15 -11.82
C VAL A 454 27.18 -4.07 -12.83
N PRO A 455 26.49 -2.91 -12.86
CA PRO A 455 26.83 -1.83 -13.79
C PRO A 455 28.18 -1.22 -13.43
N GLU A 456 28.90 -0.68 -14.41
CA GLU A 456 30.12 0.08 -14.17
C GLU A 456 29.79 1.49 -13.67
N LEU A 457 30.25 1.83 -12.46
CA LEU A 457 29.98 3.10 -11.81
C LEU A 457 31.29 3.82 -11.49
N ASN A 458 31.44 5.03 -12.02
CA ASN A 458 32.68 5.82 -11.91
C ASN A 458 32.62 6.90 -10.83
N SER A 459 31.56 6.94 -10.00
CA SER A 459 31.43 7.93 -8.93
C SER A 459 30.89 7.33 -7.64
N VAL A 460 31.41 7.83 -6.51
CA VAL A 460 30.94 7.51 -5.16
C VAL A 460 29.46 7.81 -5.00
N ASN A 461 28.98 8.92 -5.57
CA ASN A 461 27.57 9.32 -5.49
C ASN A 461 26.64 8.31 -6.20
N ALA A 462 26.97 7.89 -7.42
CA ALA A 462 26.16 6.92 -8.15
C ALA A 462 26.18 5.54 -7.47
N LEU A 463 27.35 5.11 -7.01
CA LEU A 463 27.53 3.86 -6.27
C LEU A 463 26.75 3.85 -4.96
N GLY A 464 26.83 4.94 -4.19
CA GLY A 464 26.12 5.10 -2.93
C GLY A 464 24.61 5.20 -3.11
N ARG A 465 24.14 5.86 -4.18
CA ARG A 465 22.71 5.90 -4.54
C ARG A 465 22.18 4.51 -4.86
N LEU A 466 22.76 3.82 -5.85
CA LEU A 466 22.30 2.49 -6.27
C LEU A 466 22.34 1.48 -5.11
N SER A 467 23.43 1.45 -4.36
CA SER A 467 23.57 0.50 -3.25
C SER A 467 22.55 0.75 -2.13
N ARG A 468 22.19 2.03 -1.89
CA ARG A 468 21.15 2.38 -0.91
C ARG A 468 19.76 2.02 -1.41
N GLU A 469 19.48 2.26 -2.69
CA GLU A 469 18.21 1.88 -3.33
C GLU A 469 18.02 0.35 -3.27
N LEU A 470 19.06 -0.44 -3.60
CA LEU A 470 19.05 -1.90 -3.51
C LEU A 470 18.82 -2.40 -2.07
N LEU A 471 19.53 -1.82 -1.08
CA LEU A 471 19.32 -2.15 0.33
C LEU A 471 17.89 -1.86 0.77
N GLN A 472 17.36 -0.67 0.45
CA GLN A 472 15.99 -0.27 0.80
C GLN A 472 14.94 -1.15 0.10
N ALA A 473 15.22 -1.59 -1.12
CA ALA A 473 14.41 -2.55 -1.85
C ALA A 473 14.54 -4.01 -1.37
N GLY A 474 15.25 -4.28 -0.27
CA GLY A 474 15.46 -5.62 0.28
C GLY A 474 16.25 -6.55 -0.63
N SER A 475 17.23 -5.98 -1.34
CA SER A 475 18.19 -6.65 -2.22
C SER A 475 19.62 -6.38 -1.72
N ALA A 476 19.83 -6.57 -0.40
CA ALA A 476 21.10 -6.27 0.27
C ALA A 476 22.28 -7.10 -0.29
N ASP A 477 22.02 -8.34 -0.70
CA ASP A 477 22.97 -9.21 -1.40
C ASP A 477 23.46 -8.57 -2.71
N ARG A 478 22.54 -7.98 -3.48
CA ARG A 478 22.87 -7.26 -4.73
C ARG A 478 23.64 -5.98 -4.43
N ALA A 479 23.26 -5.25 -3.37
CA ALA A 479 24.01 -4.06 -2.94
C ALA A 479 25.47 -4.41 -2.55
N VAL A 480 25.68 -5.53 -1.83
CA VAL A 480 27.04 -6.02 -1.51
C VAL A 480 27.83 -6.33 -2.77
N ALA A 481 27.24 -7.05 -3.74
CA ALA A 481 27.92 -7.39 -4.99
C ALA A 481 28.35 -6.13 -5.77
N VAL A 482 27.48 -5.12 -5.83
CA VAL A 482 27.77 -3.83 -6.46
C VAL A 482 28.92 -3.11 -5.72
N LEU A 483 28.88 -3.03 -4.39
CA LEU A 483 29.93 -2.39 -3.59
C LEU A 483 31.27 -3.12 -3.70
N GLU A 484 31.27 -4.44 -3.76
CA GLU A 484 32.49 -5.25 -3.88
C GLU A 484 33.19 -5.10 -5.21
N ARG A 485 32.42 -5.05 -6.31
CA ARG A 485 32.94 -4.79 -7.65
C ARG A 485 33.66 -3.44 -7.73
N HIS A 486 33.23 -2.46 -6.93
CA HIS A 486 33.79 -1.12 -6.87
C HIS A 486 34.66 -0.89 -5.62
N GLY A 487 35.31 -1.95 -5.12
CA GLY A 487 36.11 -1.93 -3.88
C GLY A 487 37.07 -0.75 -3.67
N PRO A 488 37.80 -0.26 -4.71
CA PRO A 488 38.65 0.93 -4.56
C PRO A 488 37.86 2.17 -4.12
N LEU A 489 36.72 2.45 -4.76
CA LEU A 489 35.86 3.58 -4.38
C LEU A 489 35.27 3.42 -2.97
N VAL A 490 34.97 2.19 -2.57
CA VAL A 490 34.37 1.92 -1.25
C VAL A 490 35.37 2.13 -0.12
N THR A 491 36.63 1.70 -0.29
CA THR A 491 37.62 1.69 0.80
C THR A 491 38.02 3.10 1.24
N GLU A 492 37.94 4.06 0.34
CA GLU A 492 38.31 5.46 0.59
C GLU A 492 37.13 6.32 1.10
N ASP A 493 35.90 5.79 1.05
CA ASP A 493 34.69 6.53 1.44
C ASP A 493 34.01 5.90 2.67
N VAL A 494 33.91 6.69 3.74
CA VAL A 494 33.30 6.25 5.01
C VAL A 494 31.83 5.88 4.85
N GLU A 495 31.05 6.61 4.06
CA GLU A 495 29.62 6.36 3.90
C GLU A 495 29.37 5.06 3.12
N LEU A 496 30.16 4.77 2.09
CA LEU A 496 30.10 3.51 1.37
C LEU A 496 30.52 2.31 2.24
N CYS A 497 31.54 2.47 3.09
CA CYS A 497 31.91 1.43 4.06
C CYS A 497 30.78 1.16 5.07
N LEU A 498 30.13 2.21 5.58
CA LEU A 498 29.01 2.08 6.50
C LEU A 498 27.77 1.47 5.82
N LEU A 499 27.50 1.84 4.57
CA LEU A 499 26.44 1.26 3.77
C LEU A 499 26.69 -0.23 3.52
N LYS A 500 27.94 -0.64 3.23
CA LYS A 500 28.32 -2.05 3.14
C LYS A 500 28.06 -2.78 4.46
N ALA A 501 28.41 -2.16 5.59
CA ALA A 501 28.11 -2.73 6.90
C ALA A 501 26.60 -2.89 7.14
N ASP A 502 25.79 -1.90 6.74
CA ASP A 502 24.34 -1.98 6.84
C ASP A 502 23.75 -3.10 5.98
N CYS A 503 24.31 -3.36 4.78
CA CYS A 503 23.91 -4.50 3.96
C CYS A 503 24.24 -5.85 4.63
N HIS A 504 25.46 -6.03 5.15
CA HIS A 504 25.81 -7.26 5.88
C HIS A 504 24.99 -7.44 7.16
N LYS A 505 24.59 -6.34 7.82
CA LYS A 505 23.69 -6.42 8.97
C LYS A 505 22.31 -6.93 8.58
N ASP A 506 21.77 -6.48 7.44
CA ASP A 506 20.48 -6.93 6.90
C ASP A 506 20.51 -8.43 6.52
N LEU A 507 21.64 -8.89 5.97
CA LEU A 507 21.89 -10.30 5.64
C LEU A 507 22.23 -11.19 6.85
N ASP A 508 22.26 -10.63 8.06
CA ASP A 508 22.69 -11.31 9.29
C ASP A 508 24.11 -11.91 9.22
N GLU A 509 25.05 -11.16 8.65
CA GLU A 509 26.47 -11.54 8.47
C GLU A 509 27.40 -10.71 9.39
N PRO A 510 27.38 -10.92 10.71
CA PRO A 510 28.04 -10.01 11.66
C PRO A 510 29.57 -9.94 11.50
N LYS A 511 30.21 -11.00 11.00
CA LYS A 511 31.66 -10.97 10.72
C LYS A 511 32.01 -10.05 9.56
N SER A 512 31.21 -10.07 8.50
CA SER A 512 31.36 -9.20 7.33
C SER A 512 30.97 -7.76 7.67
N GLU A 513 29.92 -7.57 8.47
CA GLU A 513 29.54 -6.28 9.07
C GLU A 513 30.74 -5.68 9.83
N LEU A 514 31.38 -6.46 10.71
CA LEU A 514 32.52 -6.00 11.51
C LEU A 514 33.72 -5.57 10.65
N VAL A 515 34.02 -6.31 9.57
CA VAL A 515 35.09 -5.95 8.62
C VAL A 515 34.77 -4.63 7.90
N ALA A 516 33.52 -4.44 7.47
CA ALA A 516 33.10 -3.20 6.83
C ALA A 516 33.14 -2.01 7.81
N LEU A 517 32.77 -2.22 9.08
CA LEU A 517 32.87 -1.20 10.13
C LEU A 517 34.32 -0.83 10.47
N ASP A 518 35.24 -1.80 10.49
CA ASP A 518 36.67 -1.53 10.66
C ASP A 518 37.23 -0.68 9.51
N LYS A 519 36.83 -0.96 8.27
CA LYS A 519 37.18 -0.13 7.11
C LYS A 519 36.59 1.28 7.23
N ALA A 520 35.32 1.41 7.64
CA ALA A 520 34.69 2.71 7.88
C ALA A 520 35.44 3.53 8.93
N PHE A 521 35.88 2.89 10.03
CA PHE A 521 36.66 3.55 11.07
C PHE A 521 38.04 3.99 10.58
N LYS A 522 38.71 3.17 9.76
CA LYS A 522 39.99 3.53 9.15
C LYS A 522 39.87 4.71 8.18
N ALA A 523 38.76 4.80 7.44
CA ALA A 523 38.48 5.90 6.53
C ALA A 523 38.20 7.22 7.28
N ASP A 524 37.47 7.18 8.40
CA ASP A 524 37.24 8.33 9.27
C ASP A 524 37.27 7.96 10.78
N PRO A 525 38.45 8.05 11.42
CA PRO A 525 38.59 7.77 12.85
C PRO A 525 37.89 8.79 13.75
N SER A 526 37.48 9.96 13.23
CA SER A 526 36.85 11.03 14.02
C SER A 526 35.37 10.73 14.37
N ARG A 527 34.77 9.75 13.69
CA ARG A 527 33.37 9.36 13.89
C ARG A 527 33.21 8.31 14.99
N TRP A 528 33.04 8.78 16.22
CA TRP A 528 32.87 7.93 17.41
C TRP A 528 31.70 6.92 17.31
N GLN A 529 30.65 7.24 16.53
CA GLN A 529 29.51 6.34 16.33
C GLN A 529 29.92 5.03 15.65
N THR A 530 30.95 5.05 14.81
CA THR A 530 31.49 3.84 14.16
C THR A 530 32.09 2.90 15.20
N LEU A 531 32.84 3.42 16.19
CA LEU A 531 33.35 2.62 17.31
C LEU A 531 32.23 1.98 18.12
N VAL A 532 31.13 2.71 18.36
CA VAL A 532 29.96 2.16 19.07
C VAL A 532 29.32 1.02 18.26
N ARG A 533 29.16 1.17 16.95
CA ARG A 533 28.68 0.09 16.07
C ARG A 533 29.62 -1.12 16.12
N ILE A 534 30.94 -0.91 16.09
CA ILE A 534 31.95 -1.97 16.24
C ILE A 534 31.79 -2.72 17.55
N ILE A 535 31.60 -2.03 18.69
CA ILE A 535 31.42 -2.67 20.00
C ILE A 535 30.22 -3.62 19.99
N TRP A 536 29.08 -3.16 19.48
CA TRP A 536 27.86 -3.98 19.40
C TRP A 536 28.02 -5.17 18.45
N CYS A 537 28.58 -4.94 17.26
CA CYS A 537 28.81 -5.98 16.27
C CYS A 537 29.84 -7.01 16.76
N ALA A 538 30.92 -6.57 17.41
CA ALA A 538 31.92 -7.45 18.01
C ALA A 538 31.35 -8.29 19.16
N ASN A 539 30.38 -7.77 19.91
CA ASN A 539 29.64 -8.54 20.92
C ASN A 539 28.81 -9.64 20.28
N ARG A 540 28.10 -9.35 19.18
CA ARG A 540 27.40 -10.38 18.37
C ARG A 540 28.36 -11.43 17.80
N CYS A 541 29.59 -11.05 17.49
CA CYS A 541 30.63 -11.94 16.97
C CYS A 541 31.42 -12.70 18.05
N GLU A 542 31.14 -12.49 19.34
CA GLU A 542 31.93 -13.03 20.46
C GLU A 542 33.43 -12.70 20.35
N ARG A 543 33.75 -11.44 20.03
CA ARG A 543 35.13 -10.91 19.88
C ARG A 543 35.49 -9.94 21.02
N PRO A 544 35.71 -10.42 22.26
CA PRO A 544 35.99 -9.55 23.41
C PRO A 544 37.23 -8.67 23.25
N GLN A 545 38.25 -9.15 22.52
CA GLN A 545 39.45 -8.37 22.19
C GLN A 545 39.16 -7.14 21.33
N VAL A 546 38.19 -7.23 20.40
CA VAL A 546 37.79 -6.10 19.54
C VAL A 546 36.97 -5.10 20.36
N ILE A 547 36.12 -5.61 21.27
CA ILE A 547 35.37 -4.76 22.22
C ILE A 547 36.35 -3.97 23.09
N ARG A 548 37.35 -4.62 23.71
CA ARG A 548 38.38 -3.95 24.51
C ARG A 548 39.11 -2.87 23.74
N TRP A 549 39.53 -3.18 22.51
CA TRP A 549 40.19 -2.21 21.63
C TRP A 549 39.29 -1.00 21.32
N ALA A 550 38.04 -1.24 20.91
CA ALA A 550 37.12 -0.18 20.52
C ALA A 550 36.72 0.70 21.72
N VAL A 551 36.52 0.12 22.91
CA VAL A 551 36.26 0.85 24.16
C VAL A 551 37.48 1.67 24.58
N SER A 552 38.68 1.10 24.48
CA SER A 552 39.94 1.81 24.77
C SER A 552 40.11 3.01 23.84
N ARG A 553 39.83 2.85 22.55
CA ARG A 553 39.81 3.95 21.58
C ARG A 553 38.76 4.99 21.89
N LEU A 554 37.54 4.58 22.20
CA LEU A 554 36.47 5.50 22.59
C LEU A 554 36.85 6.30 23.85
N ARG A 555 37.54 5.68 24.83
CA ARG A 555 38.04 6.35 26.03
C ARG A 555 39.13 7.38 25.72
N SER A 556 40.10 6.98 24.90
CA SER A 556 41.24 7.82 24.53
C SER A 556 40.80 9.03 23.71
N ASP A 557 40.00 8.78 22.68
CA ASP A 557 39.77 9.75 21.61
C ASP A 557 38.45 10.53 21.86
N PHE A 558 37.52 9.99 22.66
CA PHE A 558 36.21 10.58 22.97
C PHE A 558 35.78 10.36 24.45
N PRO A 559 36.53 10.87 25.44
CA PRO A 559 36.35 10.54 26.86
C PRO A 559 34.93 10.79 27.40
N GLU A 560 34.29 11.89 26.98
CA GLU A 560 32.91 12.20 27.36
C GLU A 560 31.89 11.19 26.80
N ARG A 561 32.08 10.76 25.54
CA ARG A 561 31.22 9.77 24.88
C ARG A 561 31.40 8.40 25.49
N HIS A 562 32.64 8.03 25.80
CA HIS A 562 32.93 6.81 26.56
C HIS A 562 32.22 6.80 27.91
N ALA A 563 32.30 7.89 28.68
CA ALA A 563 31.64 7.97 30.00
C ALA A 563 30.12 7.79 29.89
N ALA A 564 29.49 8.45 28.91
CA ALA A 564 28.05 8.29 28.64
C ALA A 564 27.70 6.85 28.20
N PHE A 565 28.50 6.25 27.31
CA PHE A 565 28.27 4.89 26.81
C PHE A 565 28.36 3.84 27.92
N VAL A 566 29.41 3.89 28.74
CA VAL A 566 29.66 2.93 29.85
C VAL A 566 28.68 3.13 31.01
N LYS A 567 28.12 4.33 31.19
CA LYS A 567 27.05 4.56 32.17
C LYS A 567 25.77 3.81 31.80
N ASN A 568 25.44 3.74 30.51
CA ASN A 568 24.20 3.15 30.02
C ASN A 568 24.32 1.64 29.71
N HIS A 569 25.52 1.07 29.70
CA HIS A 569 25.78 -0.31 29.28
C HIS A 569 26.77 -1.01 30.21
N GLU A 570 26.31 -1.47 31.37
CA GLU A 570 27.17 -2.05 32.40
C GLU A 570 27.93 -3.30 31.95
N TRP A 571 27.33 -4.12 31.06
CA TRP A 571 27.95 -5.34 30.53
C TRP A 571 29.33 -5.09 29.91
N VAL A 572 29.53 -3.91 29.31
CA VAL A 572 30.80 -3.53 28.67
C VAL A 572 31.94 -3.47 29.70
N ARG A 573 31.66 -3.11 30.96
CA ARG A 573 32.67 -3.03 32.03
C ARG A 573 33.26 -4.39 32.41
N TYR A 574 32.53 -5.46 32.15
CA TYR A 574 32.96 -6.83 32.48
C TYR A 574 33.77 -7.48 31.34
N ILE A 575 33.83 -6.84 30.17
CA ILE A 575 34.57 -7.31 28.98
C ILE A 575 35.78 -6.41 28.68
N ALA A 576 35.63 -5.10 28.95
CA ALA A 576 36.61 -4.02 28.71
C ALA A 576 37.89 -4.16 29.53
#